data_AF-A0A7X7LYD0-F1
#
_entry.id   AF-A0A7X7LYD0-F1
#
_cell.length_a   1.000
_cell.length_b   1.000
_cell.length_c   1.000
_cell.angle_alpha   90.00
_cell.angle_beta   90.00
_cell.angle_gamma   90.00
#
_symmetry.space_group_name_H-M   'P 1'
#
loop_
_entity.id
_entity.type
_entity.pdbx_description
1 polymer ?
#
loop_
_entity_poly.entity_id
_entity_poly.type
_entity_poly.pdbx_seq_one_letter_code
_entity_poly.pdbx_strand_id
1 'polypeptide(L)'
;KFQQTSMAIKHAQVPVVAAIQGMALGGGCEFAMHAAQRVFALESYLGLVEAGVGLIPAGGGSKEFALQAHAMAQRAAGGDVFPYIQTAFQTIAMATVAKSALEAVQLGFGRAGDDVVLNPHELLHVALRRARVLAEAGWRPPQPQRAVKVAGRDGIATCEMMLVNMREGGFISAHDYRVAKAAATALCGGEVNSGATVSEHWILDVERAQFVELLKTEPTQQRIAHMLETGKPLRN
;
A
#
# COMPACT_ATOMS: atom_id res chain seq x y z
N LYS A 1 15.83 -6.48 -1.66
CA LYS A 1 15.31 -7.84 -1.97
C LYS A 1 13.77 -7.86 -1.99
N PHE A 2 13.06 -7.55 -0.90
CA PHE A 2 11.59 -7.61 -0.87
C PHE A 2 10.90 -6.77 -1.97
N GLN A 3 11.23 -5.48 -2.08
CA GLN A 3 10.70 -4.58 -3.12
C GLN A 3 10.99 -5.08 -4.55
N GLN A 4 12.15 -5.71 -4.79
CA GLN A 4 12.49 -6.32 -6.08
C GLN A 4 11.61 -7.52 -6.38
N THR A 5 11.29 -8.35 -5.37
CA THR A 5 10.33 -9.45 -5.51
C THR A 5 8.94 -8.94 -5.87
N SER A 6 8.45 -7.89 -5.21
CA SER A 6 7.16 -7.27 -5.56
C SER A 6 7.14 -6.75 -6.99
N MET A 7 8.24 -6.12 -7.45
CA MET A 7 8.33 -5.67 -8.85
C MET A 7 8.42 -6.84 -9.82
N ALA A 8 9.10 -7.92 -9.44
CA ALA A 8 9.17 -9.13 -10.25
C ALA A 8 7.79 -9.78 -10.42
N ILE A 9 6.95 -9.75 -9.38
CA ILE A 9 5.53 -10.17 -9.46
C ILE A 9 4.77 -9.29 -10.46
N LYS A 10 4.84 -7.96 -10.31
CA LYS A 10 4.10 -7.01 -11.15
C LYS A 10 4.51 -7.05 -12.63
N HIS A 11 5.81 -7.22 -12.90
CA HIS A 11 6.38 -7.17 -14.24
C HIS A 11 6.70 -8.55 -14.82
N ALA A 12 6.17 -9.62 -14.22
CA ALA A 12 6.35 -10.98 -14.71
C ALA A 12 5.80 -11.13 -16.15
N GLN A 13 6.56 -11.82 -16.99
CA GLN A 13 6.13 -12.19 -18.35
C GLN A 13 5.04 -13.27 -18.37
N VAL A 14 4.72 -13.83 -17.20
CA VAL A 14 3.58 -14.73 -16.96
C VAL A 14 2.62 -14.03 -16.00
N PRO A 15 1.29 -14.21 -16.16
CA PRO A 15 0.33 -13.59 -15.25
C PRO A 15 0.44 -14.21 -13.87
N VAL A 16 0.61 -13.37 -12.85
CA VAL A 16 0.58 -13.79 -11.45
C VAL A 16 -0.79 -13.47 -10.88
N VAL A 17 -1.50 -14.49 -10.39
CA VAL A 17 -2.81 -14.34 -9.74
C VAL A 17 -2.67 -14.65 -8.26
N ALA A 18 -3.07 -13.71 -7.40
CA ALA A 18 -3.10 -13.91 -5.95
C ALA A 18 -4.43 -14.54 -5.54
N ALA A 19 -4.39 -15.79 -5.06
CA ALA A 19 -5.51 -16.45 -4.42
C ALA A 19 -5.46 -16.17 -2.90
N ILE A 20 -6.44 -15.44 -2.38
CA ILE A 20 -6.38 -14.90 -1.02
C ILE A 20 -7.49 -15.52 -0.17
N GLN A 21 -7.09 -16.14 0.93
CA GLN A 21 -7.99 -16.72 1.93
C GLN A 21 -7.48 -16.33 3.32
N GLY A 22 -8.38 -15.92 4.21
CA GLY A 22 -8.00 -15.47 5.54
C GLY A 22 -7.21 -14.16 5.49
N MET A 23 -6.10 -14.07 6.22
CA MET A 23 -5.36 -12.83 6.40
C MET A 23 -4.18 -12.69 5.43
N ALA A 24 -4.14 -11.59 4.68
CA ALA A 24 -2.96 -11.13 3.95
C ALA A 24 -2.58 -9.74 4.48
N LEU A 25 -1.64 -9.70 5.42
CA LEU A 25 -1.22 -8.47 6.11
C LEU A 25 0.23 -8.10 5.78
N GLY A 26 0.51 -6.80 5.79
CA GLY A 26 1.83 -6.23 5.49
C GLY A 26 2.36 -6.71 4.14
N GLY A 27 3.55 -7.31 4.13
CA GLY A 27 4.16 -7.85 2.90
C GLY A 27 3.28 -8.82 2.10
N GLY A 28 2.41 -9.60 2.75
CA GLY A 28 1.44 -10.45 2.05
C GLY A 28 0.38 -9.65 1.28
N CYS A 29 -0.10 -8.55 1.88
CA CYS A 29 -0.95 -7.57 1.21
C CYS A 29 -0.22 -6.89 0.06
N GLU A 30 1.04 -6.51 0.26
CA GLU A 30 1.84 -5.88 -0.80
C GLU A 30 2.02 -6.81 -2.00
N PHE A 31 2.34 -8.09 -1.80
CA PHE A 31 2.40 -9.05 -2.91
C PHE A 31 1.06 -9.20 -3.63
N ALA A 32 -0.06 -9.23 -2.90
CA ALA A 32 -1.39 -9.25 -3.49
C ALA A 32 -1.65 -8.01 -4.36
N MET A 33 -1.31 -6.81 -3.89
CA MET A 33 -1.47 -5.56 -4.64
C MET A 33 -0.66 -5.53 -5.95
N HIS A 34 0.48 -6.23 -5.99
CA HIS A 34 1.33 -6.32 -7.17
C HIS A 34 0.92 -7.41 -8.16
N ALA A 35 0.05 -8.33 -7.77
CA ALA A 35 -0.45 -9.37 -8.68
C ALA A 35 -1.21 -8.76 -9.87
N ALA A 36 -1.19 -9.46 -11.00
CA ALA A 36 -1.95 -9.07 -12.19
C ALA A 36 -3.46 -9.01 -11.87
N GLN A 37 -3.92 -10.00 -11.10
CA GLN A 37 -5.30 -10.14 -10.64
C GLN A 37 -5.32 -10.76 -9.25
N ARG A 38 -6.37 -10.47 -8.48
CA ARG A 38 -6.66 -11.13 -7.21
C ARG A 38 -7.96 -11.93 -7.32
N VAL A 39 -8.01 -13.04 -6.61
CA VAL A 39 -9.22 -13.81 -6.34
C VAL A 39 -9.29 -13.91 -4.82
N PHE A 40 -10.38 -13.40 -4.25
CA PHE A 40 -10.59 -13.36 -2.81
C PHE A 40 -11.61 -14.41 -2.39
N ALA A 41 -11.39 -15.08 -1.27
CA ALA A 41 -12.50 -15.62 -0.49
C ALA A 41 -13.27 -14.45 0.15
N LEU A 42 -14.59 -14.55 0.33
CA LEU A 42 -15.42 -13.46 0.86
C LEU A 42 -14.89 -12.91 2.20
N GLU A 43 -14.48 -13.80 3.11
CA GLU A 43 -13.92 -13.49 4.42
C GLU A 43 -12.41 -13.16 4.42
N SER A 44 -11.86 -12.71 3.29
CA SER A 44 -10.45 -12.29 3.25
C SER A 44 -10.23 -10.96 3.98
N TYR A 45 -9.18 -10.92 4.79
CA TYR A 45 -8.72 -9.74 5.52
C TYR A 45 -7.42 -9.21 4.90
N LEU A 46 -7.38 -7.93 4.55
CA LEU A 46 -6.22 -7.30 3.94
C LEU A 46 -5.85 -6.00 4.64
N GLY A 47 -4.57 -5.74 4.80
CA GLY A 47 -4.13 -4.50 5.43
C GLY A 47 -2.62 -4.32 5.43
N LEU A 48 -2.19 -3.06 5.45
CA LEU A 48 -0.80 -2.66 5.65
C LEU A 48 -0.66 -2.22 7.12
N VAL A 49 -0.11 -3.11 7.94
CA VAL A 49 -0.11 -3.02 9.41
C VAL A 49 1.23 -2.55 9.98
N GLU A 50 2.17 -2.18 9.12
CA GLU A 50 3.54 -1.80 9.46
C GLU A 50 3.60 -0.63 10.46
N ALA A 51 2.63 0.29 10.42
CA ALA A 51 2.56 1.41 11.37
C ALA A 51 2.47 0.93 12.82
N GLY A 52 1.84 -0.22 13.08
CA GLY A 52 1.74 -0.83 14.41
C GLY A 52 3.08 -1.24 15.01
N VAL A 53 4.12 -1.43 14.19
CA VAL A 53 5.49 -1.72 14.63
C VAL A 53 6.46 -0.55 14.37
N GLY A 54 5.93 0.64 14.07
CA GLY A 54 6.75 1.83 13.83
C GLY A 54 7.37 1.91 12.44
N LEU A 55 6.80 1.21 11.45
CA LEU A 55 7.28 1.18 10.07
C LEU A 55 6.20 1.65 9.09
N ILE A 56 6.55 1.71 7.80
CA ILE A 56 5.60 1.94 6.70
C ILE A 56 5.65 0.75 5.73
N PRO A 57 4.61 0.52 4.92
CA PRO A 57 4.70 -0.45 3.83
C PRO A 57 5.75 0.00 2.80
N ALA A 58 6.73 -0.88 2.56
CA ALA A 58 7.94 -0.57 1.79
C ALA A 58 8.37 -1.65 0.78
N GLY A 59 7.48 -2.60 0.51
CA GLY A 59 7.55 -3.51 -0.62
C GLY A 59 6.84 -3.01 -1.87
N GLY A 60 6.55 -1.71 -1.95
CA GLY A 60 5.80 -1.07 -3.03
C GLY A 60 4.33 -0.80 -2.71
N GLY A 61 3.85 -1.04 -1.49
CA GLY A 61 2.46 -0.78 -1.10
C GLY A 61 2.09 0.71 -1.16
N SER A 62 2.95 1.59 -0.64
CA SER A 62 2.76 3.04 -0.75
C SER A 62 2.82 3.47 -2.22
N LYS A 63 3.73 2.88 -2.98
CA LYS A 63 3.82 3.12 -4.43
C LYS A 63 2.55 2.72 -5.17
N GLU A 64 1.96 1.55 -4.90
CA GLU A 64 0.74 1.12 -5.59
C GLU A 64 -0.43 2.08 -5.32
N PHE A 65 -0.58 2.57 -4.09
CA PHE A 65 -1.55 3.62 -3.80
C PHE A 65 -1.28 4.92 -4.53
N ALA A 66 -0.02 5.36 -4.63
CA ALA A 66 0.34 6.55 -5.39
C ALA A 66 0.00 6.41 -6.89
N LEU A 67 0.24 5.22 -7.48
CA LEU A 67 -0.14 4.93 -8.86
C LEU A 67 -1.66 4.89 -9.06
N GLN A 68 -2.41 4.34 -8.10
CA GLN A 68 -3.87 4.35 -8.13
C GLN A 68 -4.41 5.78 -8.07
N ALA A 69 -3.91 6.60 -7.15
CA ALA A 69 -4.27 8.00 -7.02
C ALA A 69 -3.98 8.78 -8.32
N HIS A 70 -2.81 8.56 -8.92
CA HIS A 70 -2.46 9.11 -10.21
C HIS A 70 -3.48 8.71 -11.29
N ALA A 71 -3.79 7.42 -11.43
CA ALA A 71 -4.72 6.92 -12.44
C ALA A 71 -6.16 7.43 -12.26
N MET A 72 -6.62 7.58 -11.01
CA MET A 72 -7.94 8.12 -10.68
C MET A 72 -8.00 9.62 -10.98
N ALA A 73 -6.96 10.37 -10.61
CA ALA A 73 -6.88 11.80 -10.90
C ALA A 73 -6.91 12.11 -12.40
N GLN A 74 -6.31 11.26 -13.26
CA GLN A 74 -6.40 11.42 -14.72
C GLN A 74 -7.85 11.36 -15.25
N ARG A 75 -8.78 10.75 -14.51
CA ARG A 75 -10.19 10.64 -14.88
C ARG A 75 -11.05 11.74 -14.25
N ALA A 76 -10.53 12.45 -13.26
CA ALA A 76 -11.24 13.50 -12.53
C ALA A 76 -10.97 14.89 -13.11
N ALA A 77 -11.95 15.79 -13.01
CA ALA A 77 -11.77 17.19 -13.37
C ALA A 77 -10.70 17.84 -12.48
N GLY A 78 -9.70 18.48 -13.08
CA GLY A 78 -8.61 19.17 -12.36
C GLY A 78 -7.36 18.33 -12.09
N GLY A 79 -7.42 17.01 -12.22
CA GLY A 79 -6.24 16.15 -12.10
C GLY A 79 -5.53 16.21 -10.76
N ASP A 80 -6.22 16.60 -9.69
CA ASP A 80 -5.67 16.61 -8.34
C ASP A 80 -5.59 15.17 -7.80
N VAL A 81 -4.41 14.80 -7.32
CA VAL A 81 -4.11 13.46 -6.80
C VAL A 81 -4.37 13.35 -5.30
N PHE A 82 -4.39 14.48 -4.58
CA PHE A 82 -4.40 14.46 -3.12
C PHE A 82 -5.65 13.80 -2.50
N PRO A 83 -6.89 14.01 -3.00
CA PRO A 83 -8.07 13.36 -2.41
C PRO A 83 -7.96 11.83 -2.37
N TYR A 84 -7.35 11.23 -3.38
CA TYR A 84 -7.14 9.78 -3.45
C TYR A 84 -5.97 9.32 -2.56
N ILE A 85 -4.94 10.16 -2.42
CA ILE A 85 -3.84 9.92 -1.48
C ILE A 85 -4.32 9.99 -0.03
N GLN A 86 -5.26 10.90 0.29
CA GLN A 86 -5.76 11.09 1.64
C GLN A 86 -6.38 9.81 2.23
N THR A 87 -7.19 9.09 1.44
CA THR A 87 -7.79 7.81 1.86
C THR A 87 -6.73 6.73 2.09
N ALA A 88 -5.75 6.63 1.19
CA ALA A 88 -4.63 5.69 1.35
C ALA A 88 -3.77 6.02 2.58
N PHE A 89 -3.54 7.31 2.81
CA PHE A 89 -2.80 7.80 3.97
C PHE A 89 -3.50 7.43 5.29
N GLN A 90 -4.81 7.67 5.40
CA GLN A 90 -5.58 7.27 6.57
C GLN A 90 -5.53 5.75 6.79
N THR A 91 -5.64 4.97 5.72
CA THR A 91 -5.56 3.50 5.78
C THR A 91 -4.22 3.02 6.32
N ILE A 92 -3.10 3.58 5.84
CA ILE A 92 -1.75 3.21 6.32
C ILE A 92 -1.48 3.75 7.72
N ALA A 93 -1.75 5.03 7.97
CA ALA A 93 -1.43 5.68 9.23
C ALA A 93 -2.21 5.09 10.42
N MET A 94 -3.43 4.59 10.19
CA MET A 94 -4.26 3.94 11.20
C MET A 94 -4.12 2.41 11.20
N ALA A 95 -3.27 1.84 10.33
CA ALA A 95 -3.12 0.40 10.14
C ALA A 95 -4.48 -0.31 9.91
N THR A 96 -5.36 0.30 9.12
CA THR A 96 -6.71 -0.21 8.86
C THR A 96 -6.65 -1.54 8.10
N VAL A 97 -7.35 -2.55 8.63
CA VAL A 97 -7.50 -3.88 8.02
C VAL A 97 -8.91 -4.03 7.49
N ALA A 98 -9.04 -4.26 6.20
CA ALA A 98 -10.28 -4.70 5.58
C ALA A 98 -10.72 -6.03 6.19
N LYS A 99 -12.01 -6.16 6.53
CA LYS A 99 -12.61 -7.34 7.15
C LYS A 99 -13.42 -8.20 6.19
N SER A 100 -13.37 -7.86 4.90
CA SER A 100 -13.96 -8.64 3.82
C SER A 100 -13.28 -8.32 2.50
N ALA A 101 -13.46 -9.19 1.51
CA ALA A 101 -13.01 -8.95 0.14
C ALA A 101 -13.58 -7.64 -0.45
N LEU A 102 -14.85 -7.33 -0.15
CA LEU A 102 -15.51 -6.11 -0.65
C LEU A 102 -14.88 -4.86 -0.05
N GLU A 103 -14.64 -4.87 1.26
CA GLU A 103 -13.96 -3.76 1.95
C GLU A 103 -12.50 -3.62 1.46
N ALA A 104 -11.81 -4.72 1.15
CA ALA A 104 -10.46 -4.68 0.61
C ALA A 104 -10.39 -3.98 -0.76
N VAL A 105 -11.42 -4.14 -1.60
CA VAL A 105 -11.56 -3.38 -2.84
C VAL A 105 -11.86 -1.91 -2.57
N GLN A 106 -12.74 -1.59 -1.61
CA GLN A 106 -13.07 -0.21 -1.24
C GLN A 106 -11.86 0.56 -0.69
N LEU A 107 -11.01 -0.10 0.11
CA LEU A 107 -9.78 0.46 0.67
C LEU A 107 -8.61 0.47 -0.34
N GLY A 108 -8.78 -0.05 -1.55
CA GLY A 108 -7.78 0.00 -2.63
C GLY A 108 -6.70 -1.10 -2.59
N PHE A 109 -6.84 -2.12 -1.73
CA PHE A 109 -6.00 -3.32 -1.78
C PHE A 109 -6.36 -4.21 -2.98
N GLY A 110 -7.64 -4.24 -3.34
CA GLY A 110 -8.20 -4.86 -4.54
C GLY A 110 -8.46 -3.88 -5.68
N ARG A 111 -9.01 -4.37 -6.80
CA ARG A 111 -9.61 -3.59 -7.89
C ARG A 111 -11.03 -4.10 -8.13
N ALA A 112 -11.89 -3.25 -8.69
CA ALA A 112 -13.29 -3.60 -8.98
C ALA A 112 -13.48 -4.81 -9.91
N GLY A 113 -12.46 -5.18 -10.70
CA GLY A 113 -12.48 -6.35 -11.58
C GLY A 113 -11.91 -7.64 -10.96
N ASP A 114 -11.51 -7.63 -9.69
CA ASP A 114 -11.09 -8.86 -9.01
C ASP A 114 -12.30 -9.74 -8.65
N ASP A 115 -12.08 -11.05 -8.58
CA ASP A 115 -13.13 -12.01 -8.26
C ASP A 115 -13.28 -12.18 -6.74
N VAL A 116 -14.52 -12.34 -6.29
CA VAL A 116 -14.86 -12.74 -4.92
C VAL A 116 -15.61 -14.07 -4.97
N VAL A 117 -15.08 -15.06 -4.28
CA VAL A 117 -15.60 -16.43 -4.22
C VAL A 117 -16.25 -16.65 -2.85
N LEU A 118 -17.47 -17.18 -2.85
CA LEU A 118 -18.22 -17.47 -1.62
C LEU A 118 -17.79 -18.77 -0.95
N ASN A 119 -17.40 -19.77 -1.75
CA ASN A 119 -16.90 -21.05 -1.25
C ASN A 119 -15.36 -21.09 -1.33
N PRO A 120 -14.62 -21.03 -0.21
CA PRO A 120 -13.16 -21.01 -0.24
C PRO A 120 -12.52 -22.22 -0.93
N HIS A 121 -13.23 -23.35 -1.00
CA HIS A 121 -12.75 -24.54 -1.72
C HIS A 121 -12.65 -24.34 -3.24
N GLU A 122 -13.35 -23.34 -3.79
CA GLU A 122 -13.30 -22.99 -5.21
C GLU A 122 -12.21 -21.96 -5.53
N LEU A 123 -11.59 -21.35 -4.50
CA LEU A 123 -10.66 -20.24 -4.66
C LEU A 123 -9.52 -20.55 -5.63
N LEU A 124 -8.84 -21.68 -5.43
CA LEU A 124 -7.72 -22.08 -6.29
C LEU A 124 -8.19 -22.43 -7.69
N HIS A 125 -9.37 -23.05 -7.84
CA HIS A 125 -9.95 -23.35 -9.13
C HIS A 125 -10.16 -22.06 -9.95
N VAL A 126 -10.81 -21.06 -9.36
CA VAL A 126 -11.06 -19.77 -10.00
C VAL A 126 -9.74 -19.04 -10.32
N ALA A 127 -8.79 -19.02 -9.39
CA ALA A 127 -7.48 -18.40 -9.59
C ALA A 127 -6.69 -19.03 -10.75
N LEU A 128 -6.65 -20.36 -10.83
CA LEU A 128 -6.01 -21.07 -11.93
C LEU A 128 -6.69 -20.78 -13.27
N ARG A 129 -8.03 -20.70 -13.30
CA ARG A 129 -8.77 -20.34 -14.51
C ARG A 129 -8.46 -18.91 -14.95
N ARG A 130 -8.38 -17.95 -14.02
CA ARG A 130 -7.98 -16.57 -14.34
C ARG A 130 -6.56 -16.48 -14.88
N ALA A 131 -5.61 -17.19 -14.27
CA ALA A 131 -4.23 -17.22 -14.75
C ALA A 131 -4.15 -17.75 -16.20
N ARG A 132 -4.88 -18.83 -16.52
CA ARG A 132 -4.95 -19.38 -17.89
C ARG A 132 -5.57 -18.40 -18.87
N VAL A 133 -6.71 -17.80 -18.52
CA VAL A 133 -7.39 -16.82 -19.37
C VAL A 133 -6.47 -15.64 -19.69
N LEU A 134 -5.77 -15.10 -18.68
CA LEU A 134 -4.81 -14.01 -18.91
C LEU A 134 -3.67 -14.44 -19.84
N ALA A 135 -3.11 -15.64 -19.65
CA ALA A 135 -2.03 -16.16 -20.47
C ALA A 135 -2.47 -16.37 -21.93
N GLU A 136 -3.62 -17.01 -22.14
CA GLU A 136 -4.21 -17.29 -23.46
C GLU A 136 -4.64 -16.02 -24.19
N ALA A 137 -5.04 -14.96 -23.46
CA ALA A 137 -5.34 -13.65 -24.01
C ALA A 137 -4.08 -12.86 -24.46
N GLY A 138 -2.89 -13.45 -24.37
CA GLY A 138 -1.64 -12.81 -24.77
C GLY A 138 -1.10 -11.86 -23.71
N TRP A 139 -1.11 -12.27 -22.44
CA TRP A 139 -0.64 -11.47 -21.29
C TRP A 139 0.63 -10.68 -21.58
N ARG A 140 0.59 -9.39 -21.22
CA ARG A 140 1.75 -8.52 -21.14
C ARG A 140 1.71 -7.78 -19.80
N PRO A 141 2.82 -7.76 -19.05
CA PRO A 141 2.85 -7.00 -17.81
C PRO A 141 2.68 -5.49 -18.08
N PRO A 142 2.12 -4.74 -17.12
CA PRO A 142 2.11 -3.30 -17.19
C PRO A 142 3.54 -2.76 -17.30
N GLN A 143 3.71 -1.74 -18.15
CA GLN A 143 4.99 -1.04 -18.27
C GLN A 143 5.22 -0.17 -17.02
N PRO A 144 6.46 -0.07 -16.53
CA PRO A 144 6.80 0.87 -15.45
C PRO A 144 6.40 2.29 -15.82
N GLN A 145 5.67 2.95 -14.93
CA GLN A 145 5.19 4.32 -15.18
C GLN A 145 6.36 5.31 -15.10
N ARG A 146 6.49 6.19 -16.10
CA ARG A 146 7.61 7.15 -16.18
C ARG A 146 7.24 8.58 -15.76
N ALA A 147 5.95 8.91 -15.77
CA ALA A 147 5.44 10.25 -15.51
C ALA A 147 4.22 10.20 -14.59
N VAL A 148 4.42 9.73 -13.36
CA VAL A 148 3.40 9.67 -12.31
C VAL A 148 3.26 11.05 -11.68
N LYS A 149 2.10 11.68 -11.81
CA LYS A 149 1.78 12.91 -11.08
C LYS A 149 1.68 12.61 -9.58
N VAL A 150 2.37 13.38 -8.76
CA VAL A 150 2.39 13.20 -7.30
C VAL A 150 1.96 14.46 -6.55
N ALA A 151 1.54 14.28 -5.29
CA ALA A 151 1.05 15.39 -4.47
C ALA A 151 2.20 16.29 -4.00
N GLY A 152 3.41 15.75 -3.85
CA GLY A 152 4.60 16.51 -3.45
C GLY A 152 4.46 17.16 -2.07
N ARG A 153 5.20 18.25 -1.87
CA ARG A 153 5.29 18.98 -0.59
C ARG A 153 3.95 19.44 -0.04
N ASP A 154 3.02 19.92 -0.88
CA ASP A 154 1.73 20.40 -0.38
C ASP A 154 0.87 19.25 0.14
N GLY A 155 0.93 18.08 -0.50
CA GLY A 155 0.28 16.88 -0.01
C GLY A 155 0.85 16.43 1.34
N ILE A 156 2.17 16.42 1.46
CA ILE A 156 2.86 16.10 2.72
C ILE A 156 2.45 17.08 3.82
N ALA A 157 2.50 18.38 3.54
CA ALA A 157 2.10 19.42 4.48
C ALA A 157 0.63 19.26 4.93
N THR A 158 -0.26 18.90 4.02
CA THR A 158 -1.68 18.67 4.34
C THR A 158 -1.87 17.47 5.27
N CYS A 159 -1.17 16.37 5.01
CA CYS A 159 -1.13 15.23 5.92
C CYS A 159 -0.53 15.62 7.29
N GLU A 160 0.56 16.39 7.31
CA GLU A 160 1.20 16.84 8.54
C GLU A 160 0.30 17.73 9.38
N MET A 161 -0.49 18.63 8.78
CA MET A 161 -1.48 19.42 9.52
C MET A 161 -2.47 18.55 10.29
N MET A 162 -2.96 17.47 9.67
CA MET A 162 -3.83 16.50 10.34
C MET A 162 -3.10 15.81 11.51
N LEU A 163 -1.84 15.42 11.30
CA LEU A 163 -1.04 14.76 12.34
C LEU A 163 -0.70 15.68 13.51
N VAL A 164 -0.42 16.97 13.27
CA VAL A 164 -0.21 17.96 14.33
C VAL A 164 -1.44 18.06 15.20
N ASN A 165 -2.63 18.19 14.60
CA ASN A 165 -3.90 18.24 15.36
C ASN A 165 -4.11 16.97 16.20
N MET A 166 -3.81 15.79 15.66
CA MET A 166 -3.93 14.53 16.39
C MET A 166 -2.92 14.44 17.55
N ARG A 167 -1.70 14.95 17.36
CA ARG A 167 -0.65 14.95 18.39
C ARG A 167 -0.98 15.92 19.52
N GLU A 168 -1.35 17.15 19.20
CA GLU A 168 -1.76 18.17 20.18
C GLU A 168 -3.03 17.73 20.94
N GLY A 169 -3.93 17.00 20.27
CA GLY A 169 -5.09 16.36 20.90
C GLY A 169 -4.77 15.13 21.75
N GLY A 170 -3.50 14.70 21.84
CA GLY A 170 -3.08 13.52 22.61
C GLY A 170 -3.49 12.17 22.01
N PHE A 171 -3.97 12.14 20.76
CA PHE A 171 -4.42 10.92 20.10
C PHE A 171 -3.27 10.07 19.54
N ILE A 172 -2.12 10.68 19.25
CA ILE A 172 -0.93 10.02 18.72
C ILE A 172 0.34 10.42 19.49
N SER A 173 1.26 9.46 19.65
CA SER A 173 2.58 9.73 20.24
C SER A 173 3.49 10.52 19.29
N ALA A 174 4.63 10.98 19.80
CA ALA A 174 5.65 11.61 18.97
C ALA A 174 6.21 10.64 17.91
N HIS A 175 6.32 9.35 18.23
CA HIS A 175 6.79 8.36 17.26
C HIS A 175 5.70 7.98 16.25
N ASP A 176 4.44 7.90 16.65
CA ASP A 176 3.31 7.71 15.71
C ASP A 176 3.27 8.85 14.68
N TYR A 177 3.49 10.11 15.12
CA TYR A 177 3.62 11.26 14.22
C TYR A 177 4.76 11.06 13.20
N ARG A 178 5.94 10.59 13.66
CA ARG A 178 7.10 10.35 12.79
C ARG A 178 6.82 9.29 11.73
N VAL A 179 6.18 8.19 12.13
CA VAL A 179 5.82 7.06 11.26
C VAL A 179 4.78 7.51 10.23
N ALA A 180 3.74 8.22 10.65
CA ALA A 180 2.71 8.72 9.76
C ALA A 180 3.27 9.79 8.79
N LYS A 181 4.15 10.69 9.26
CA LYS A 181 4.83 11.64 8.37
C LYS A 181 5.63 10.91 7.28
N ALA A 182 6.37 9.86 7.64
CA ALA A 182 7.10 9.04 6.68
C ALA A 182 6.17 8.38 5.65
N ALA A 183 4.99 7.90 6.07
CA ALA A 183 3.98 7.36 5.17
C ALA A 183 3.42 8.43 4.21
N ALA A 184 3.16 9.64 4.71
CA ALA A 184 2.73 10.77 3.90
C ALA A 184 3.79 11.13 2.85
N THR A 185 5.07 11.19 3.24
CA THR A 185 6.19 11.44 2.31
C THR A 185 6.28 10.37 1.23
N ALA A 186 6.14 9.08 1.58
CA ALA A 186 6.17 7.99 0.61
C ALA A 186 4.99 8.05 -0.38
N LEU A 187 3.77 8.24 0.11
CA LEU A 187 2.55 8.34 -0.71
C LEU A 187 2.56 9.56 -1.64
N CYS A 188 3.09 10.69 -1.16
CA CYS A 188 3.14 11.94 -1.93
C CYS A 188 4.32 12.02 -2.89
N GLY A 189 5.14 10.97 -3.02
CA GLY A 189 6.28 10.94 -3.93
C GLY A 189 7.49 11.76 -3.48
N GLY A 190 7.59 12.06 -2.19
CA GLY A 190 8.71 12.79 -1.58
C GLY A 190 8.59 14.32 -1.64
N GLU A 191 9.64 14.99 -1.19
CA GLU A 191 9.75 16.46 -1.06
C GLU A 191 9.96 17.16 -2.42
N VAL A 192 9.19 16.77 -3.45
CA VAL A 192 9.18 17.39 -4.78
C VAL A 192 8.10 18.47 -4.86
N ASN A 193 8.19 19.37 -5.84
CA ASN A 193 7.15 20.37 -6.07
C ASN A 193 5.80 19.70 -6.31
N SER A 194 4.73 20.29 -5.79
CA SER A 194 3.38 19.74 -5.90
C SER A 194 2.94 19.66 -7.36
N GLY A 195 2.32 18.54 -7.72
CA GLY A 195 1.91 18.27 -9.10
C GLY A 195 3.07 17.93 -10.04
N ALA A 196 4.30 17.80 -9.54
CA ALA A 196 5.41 17.27 -10.32
C ALA A 196 5.10 15.85 -10.82
N THR A 197 5.78 15.47 -11.91
CA THR A 197 5.75 14.10 -12.42
C THR A 197 7.07 13.41 -12.10
N VAL A 198 6.99 12.18 -11.60
CA VAL A 198 8.15 11.37 -11.22
C VAL A 198 8.01 9.96 -11.80
N SER A 199 9.11 9.19 -11.82
CA SER A 199 9.04 7.80 -12.24
C SER A 199 8.49 6.90 -11.13
N GLU A 200 7.96 5.74 -11.49
CA GLU A 200 7.60 4.68 -10.53
C GLU A 200 8.79 4.29 -9.65
N HIS A 201 10.01 4.27 -10.22
CA HIS A 201 11.23 3.97 -9.49
C HIS A 201 11.55 5.02 -8.42
N TRP A 202 11.32 6.31 -8.71
CA TRP A 202 11.49 7.38 -7.74
C TRP A 202 10.63 7.16 -6.49
N ILE A 203 9.36 6.79 -6.67
CA ILE A 203 8.44 6.55 -5.55
C ILE A 203 8.93 5.36 -4.70
N LEU A 204 9.40 4.29 -5.36
CA LEU A 204 10.01 3.14 -4.68
C LEU A 204 11.27 3.53 -3.88
N ASP A 205 12.10 4.43 -4.40
CA ASP A 205 13.29 4.91 -3.71
C ASP A 205 12.94 5.76 -2.49
N VAL A 206 11.95 6.65 -2.60
CA VAL A 206 11.43 7.45 -1.47
C VAL A 206 10.85 6.54 -0.40
N GLU A 207 9.99 5.60 -0.78
CA GLU A 207 9.38 4.61 0.11
C GLU A 207 10.45 3.83 0.89
N ARG A 208 11.46 3.32 0.19
CA ARG A 208 12.58 2.59 0.80
C ARG A 208 13.40 3.47 1.75
N ALA A 209 13.67 4.72 1.36
CA ALA A 209 14.43 5.65 2.20
C ALA A 209 13.69 5.93 3.52
N GLN A 210 12.39 6.21 3.46
CA GLN A 210 11.56 6.44 4.64
C GLN A 210 11.52 5.22 5.57
N PHE A 211 11.36 4.02 5.03
CA PHE A 211 11.41 2.77 5.80
C PHE A 211 12.75 2.58 6.52
N VAL A 212 13.87 2.77 5.81
CA VAL A 212 15.21 2.59 6.37
C VAL A 212 15.48 3.60 7.48
N GLU A 213 15.03 4.85 7.33
CA GLU A 213 15.17 5.86 8.38
C GLU A 213 14.35 5.54 9.63
N LEU A 214 13.14 4.99 9.48
CA LEU A 214 12.35 4.52 10.62
C LEU A 214 12.97 3.32 11.32
N LEU A 215 13.56 2.39 10.58
CA LEU A 215 14.20 1.19 11.14
C LEU A 215 15.41 1.51 12.03
N LYS A 216 16.07 2.64 11.78
CA LYS A 216 17.20 3.13 12.59
C LYS A 216 16.79 3.72 13.93
N THR A 217 15.50 4.01 14.15
CA THR A 217 15.07 4.66 15.39
C THR A 217 14.90 3.65 16.52
N GLU A 218 15.31 4.04 17.72
CA GLU A 218 15.17 3.22 18.92
C GLU A 218 13.69 2.86 19.20
N PRO A 219 12.71 3.79 19.10
CA PRO A 219 11.31 3.44 19.34
C PRO A 219 10.78 2.35 18.39
N THR A 220 11.15 2.39 17.11
CA THR A 220 10.79 1.33 16.14
C THR A 220 11.40 -0.01 16.52
N GLN A 221 12.68 -0.03 16.88
CA GLN A 221 13.36 -1.26 17.30
C GLN A 221 12.71 -1.87 18.54
N GLN A 222 12.33 -1.04 19.51
CA GLN A 222 11.56 -1.46 20.70
C GLN A 222 10.19 -2.02 20.32
N ARG A 223 9.45 -1.37 19.40
CA ARG A 223 8.14 -1.87 18.93
C ARG A 223 8.25 -3.22 18.23
N ILE A 224 9.27 -3.40 17.39
CA ILE A 224 9.54 -4.67 16.71
C ILE A 224 9.88 -5.76 17.73
N ALA A 225 10.81 -5.50 18.65
CA ALA A 225 11.20 -6.47 19.69
C ALA A 225 9.99 -6.86 20.55
N HIS A 226 9.22 -5.88 21.03
CA HIS A 226 8.02 -6.13 21.84
C HIS A 226 6.95 -6.94 21.10
N MET A 227 6.71 -6.64 19.82
CA MET A 227 5.76 -7.40 19.00
C MET A 227 6.23 -8.86 18.83
N LEU A 228 7.52 -9.09 18.60
CA LEU A 228 8.08 -10.44 18.46
C LEU A 228 8.02 -11.23 19.78
N GLU A 229 8.20 -10.57 20.92
CA GLU A 229 8.19 -11.20 22.24
C GLU A 229 6.77 -11.46 22.76
N THR A 230 5.84 -10.54 22.54
CA THR A 230 4.52 -10.54 23.20
C THR A 230 3.35 -10.77 22.27
N GLY A 231 3.55 -10.61 20.96
CA GLY A 231 2.48 -10.59 19.96
C GLY A 231 1.55 -9.37 20.07
N LYS A 232 1.92 -8.34 20.84
CA LYS A 232 1.09 -7.14 21.07
C LYS A 232 1.82 -5.88 20.60
N PRO A 233 1.08 -4.85 20.14
CA PRO A 233 1.67 -3.55 19.80
C PRO A 233 2.22 -2.83 21.04
N LEU A 234 3.39 -2.21 20.90
CA LEU A 234 3.94 -1.25 21.86
C LEU A 234 3.66 0.18 21.37
N ARG A 235 3.26 1.06 22.29
CA ARG A 235 3.05 2.47 21.99
C ARG A 235 3.96 3.35 22.86
N ASN A 236 5.07 3.75 22.28
CA ASN A 236 6.11 4.62 22.84
C ASN A 236 6.27 5.88 21.97
#